data_AF-A0A7C6AMH2-F1
#
_entry.id   AF-A0A7C6AMH2-F1
#
_cell.length_a   1.000
_cell.length_b   1.000
_cell.length_c   1.000
_cell.angle_alpha   90.00
_cell.angle_beta   90.00
_cell.angle_gamma   90.00
#
_symmetry.space_group_name_H-M   'P 1'
#
loop_
_entity.id
_entity.type
_entity.pdbx_description
1 polymer ?
#
loop_
_entity_poly.entity_id
_entity_poly.type
_entity_poly.pdbx_seq_one_letter_code
_entity_poly.pdbx_strand_id
1 'polypeptide(L)'
;MSKEEFKRLIRQGIPDVLPEPKPYDPTINHAPKRKDILTNEEKKLALRNALRYFPEKFHATLAPEFLHELNTYGRIYMYRFRPDYEMYARSIDEYPHNSRQAAAIMLMIQNNLDKRVAQHPHELITYGGNGAVFQNWAQYLLTMKYLSEM
;
A
#
# COMPACT_ATOMS: atom_id res chain seq x y z
N MET A 1 5.63 15.44 -10.76
CA MET A 1 6.72 14.59 -10.21
C MET A 1 7.76 14.37 -11.29
N SER A 2 9.05 14.53 -10.97
CA SER A 2 10.15 14.23 -11.90
C SER A 2 10.47 12.73 -11.94
N LYS A 3 11.18 12.27 -12.98
CA LYS A 3 11.61 10.85 -13.08
C LYS A 3 12.51 10.45 -11.90
N GLU A 4 13.41 11.33 -11.49
CA GLU A 4 14.33 11.06 -10.38
C GLU A 4 13.61 11.03 -9.03
N GLU A 5 12.61 11.89 -8.84
CA GLU A 5 11.75 11.86 -7.65
C GLU A 5 10.96 10.55 -7.57
N PHE A 6 10.36 10.11 -8.68
CA PHE A 6 9.66 8.83 -8.75
C PHE A 6 10.59 7.65 -8.41
N LYS A 7 11.77 7.59 -9.04
CA LYS A 7 12.78 6.54 -8.75
C LYS A 7 13.20 6.52 -7.29
N ARG A 8 13.38 7.69 -6.67
CA ARG A 8 13.71 7.81 -5.25
C ARG A 8 12.60 7.24 -4.36
N LEU A 9 11.34 7.57 -4.66
CA LEU A 9 10.19 7.07 -3.89
C LEU A 9 10.02 5.55 -4.02
N ILE A 10 10.23 4.99 -5.21
CA ILE A 10 10.19 3.53 -5.42
C ILE A 10 11.25 2.80 -4.60
N ARG A 11 12.48 3.34 -4.54
CA ARG A 11 13.59 2.76 -3.76
C ARG A 11 13.45 2.92 -2.24
N GLN A 12 12.59 3.83 -1.78
CA GLN A 12 12.53 4.19 -0.37
C GLN A 12 12.01 3.04 0.51
N GLY A 13 11.01 2.30 0.03
CA GLY A 13 10.29 1.34 0.88
C GLY A 13 9.53 2.05 2.00
N ILE A 14 9.65 1.57 3.24
CA ILE A 14 9.01 2.21 4.40
C ILE A 14 9.80 3.48 4.77
N PRO A 15 9.17 4.66 4.83
CA PRO A 15 9.86 5.90 5.14
C PRO A 15 10.32 5.98 6.61
N ASP A 16 11.47 6.61 6.84
CA ASP A 16 12.07 6.79 8.19
C ASP A 16 11.35 7.82 9.06
N VAL A 17 10.42 8.57 8.47
CA VAL A 17 9.52 9.54 9.11
C VAL A 17 8.10 9.19 8.66
N LEU A 18 7.14 9.22 9.60
CA LEU A 18 5.75 8.95 9.28
C LEU A 18 5.21 10.04 8.33
N PRO A 19 4.66 9.67 7.16
CA PRO A 19 3.98 10.63 6.30
C PRO A 19 2.65 11.02 6.95
N GLU A 20 2.09 12.17 6.58
CA GLU A 20 0.79 12.61 7.11
C GLU A 20 -0.34 11.62 6.79
N PRO A 21 -1.36 11.51 7.65
CA PRO A 21 -2.56 10.72 7.36
C PRO A 21 -3.18 11.12 6.02
N LYS A 22 -3.65 10.14 5.25
CA LYS A 22 -4.35 10.40 3.99
C LYS A 22 -5.84 10.68 4.26
N PRO A 23 -6.41 11.78 3.72
CA PRO A 23 -7.84 11.98 3.79
C PRO A 23 -8.58 10.93 2.97
N TYR A 24 -9.83 10.66 3.35
CA TYR A 24 -10.73 9.83 2.56
C TYR A 24 -11.10 10.54 1.25
N ASP A 25 -11.05 9.83 0.14
CA ASP A 25 -11.31 10.38 -1.19
C ASP A 25 -12.69 9.92 -1.70
N PRO A 26 -13.73 10.77 -1.62
CA PRO A 26 -15.08 10.38 -2.02
C PRO A 26 -15.24 10.23 -3.54
N THR A 27 -14.23 10.61 -4.34
CA THR A 27 -14.31 10.59 -5.80
C THR A 27 -13.91 9.24 -6.40
N ILE A 28 -13.32 8.35 -5.60
CA ILE A 28 -12.94 7.01 -6.04
C ILE A 28 -13.85 5.94 -5.43
N ASN A 29 -13.96 4.82 -6.12
CA ASN A 29 -14.73 3.69 -5.63
C ASN A 29 -13.96 2.95 -4.53
N HIS A 30 -14.51 2.91 -3.32
CA HIS A 30 -13.91 2.26 -2.16
C HIS A 30 -14.52 0.89 -1.88
N ALA A 31 -13.70 -0.04 -1.37
CA ALA A 31 -14.17 -1.38 -1.03
C ALA A 31 -15.22 -1.34 0.10
N PRO A 32 -16.27 -2.17 0.03
CA PRO A 32 -17.26 -2.23 1.10
C PRO A 32 -16.63 -2.74 2.41
N LYS A 33 -17.14 -2.24 3.54
CA LYS A 33 -16.72 -2.68 4.88
C LYS A 33 -16.88 -4.21 5.01
N ARG A 34 -15.83 -4.87 5.49
CA ARG A 34 -15.91 -6.29 5.86
C ARG A 34 -16.58 -6.49 7.20
N LYS A 35 -17.27 -7.63 7.35
CA LYS A 35 -17.90 -8.02 8.62
C LYS A 35 -16.84 -8.07 9.71
N ASP A 36 -17.15 -7.46 10.85
CA ASP A 36 -16.33 -7.56 12.05
C ASP A 36 -16.60 -8.92 12.71
N ILE A 37 -15.74 -9.88 12.42
CA ILE A 37 -15.83 -11.27 12.90
C ILE A 37 -14.70 -11.62 13.85
N LEU A 38 -13.76 -10.70 14.09
CA LEU A 38 -12.58 -10.97 14.90
C LEU A 38 -12.88 -10.75 16.38
N THR A 39 -12.47 -11.71 17.19
CA THR A 39 -12.42 -11.58 18.65
C THR A 39 -11.37 -10.54 19.07
N ASN A 40 -11.42 -10.10 20.34
CA ASN A 40 -10.44 -9.14 20.86
C ASN A 40 -8.99 -9.63 20.75
N GLU A 41 -8.74 -10.93 20.96
CA GLU A 41 -7.40 -11.51 20.83
C GLU A 41 -6.94 -11.56 19.37
N GLU A 42 -7.84 -11.88 18.43
CA GLU A 42 -7.54 -11.82 17.00
C GLU A 42 -7.31 -10.40 16.50
N LYS A 43 -8.03 -9.40 17.03
CA LYS A 43 -7.76 -7.99 16.73
C LYS A 43 -6.38 -7.58 17.24
N LYS A 44 -5.99 -7.95 18.46
CA LYS A 44 -4.63 -7.72 18.97
C LYS A 44 -3.58 -8.39 18.09
N LEU A 45 -3.80 -9.63 17.66
CA LEU A 45 -2.90 -10.33 16.74
C LEU A 45 -2.80 -9.64 15.39
N ALA A 46 -3.93 -9.19 14.82
CA ALA A 46 -3.96 -8.45 13.56
C ALA A 46 -3.15 -7.15 13.66
N LEU A 47 -3.25 -6.41 14.77
CA LEU A 47 -2.44 -5.22 15.02
C LEU A 47 -0.95 -5.57 15.12
N ARG A 48 -0.57 -6.60 15.87
CA ARG A 48 0.84 -7.05 15.93
C ARG A 48 1.38 -7.43 14.55
N ASN A 49 0.58 -8.12 13.75
CA ASN A 49 0.94 -8.50 12.38
C ASN A 49 1.10 -7.29 11.45
N ALA A 50 0.29 -6.23 11.64
CA ALA A 50 0.42 -4.99 10.90
C ALA A 50 1.63 -4.17 11.35
N LEU A 51 1.92 -4.12 12.65
CA LEU A 51 3.02 -3.35 13.22
C LEU A 51 4.40 -3.90 12.88
N ARG A 52 4.51 -5.19 12.52
CA ARG A 52 5.80 -5.84 12.18
C ARG A 52 6.54 -5.20 10.99
N TYR A 53 5.83 -4.46 10.13
CA TYR A 53 6.44 -3.77 8.99
C TYR A 53 7.15 -2.46 9.38
N PHE A 54 6.96 -1.99 10.63
CA PHE A 54 7.39 -0.67 11.06
C PHE A 54 8.33 -0.75 12.28
N PRO A 55 9.32 0.15 12.37
CA PRO A 55 10.13 0.32 13.59
C PRO A 55 9.28 0.60 14.83
N GLU A 56 9.73 0.13 16.00
CA GLU A 56 9.01 0.27 17.28
C GLU A 56 8.68 1.72 17.65
N LYS A 57 9.56 2.68 17.27
CA LYS A 57 9.33 4.12 17.45
C LYS A 57 8.02 4.63 16.85
N PHE A 58 7.44 3.92 15.87
CA PHE A 58 6.17 4.28 15.25
C PHE A 58 4.95 3.59 15.85
N HIS A 59 5.13 2.55 16.68
CA HIS A 59 4.04 1.68 17.11
C HIS A 59 3.00 2.43 17.94
N ALA A 60 3.42 3.36 18.80
CA ALA A 60 2.50 4.17 19.61
C ALA A 60 1.54 5.02 18.77
N THR A 61 1.97 5.47 17.58
CA THR A 61 1.13 6.23 16.64
C THR A 61 0.32 5.31 15.74
N LEU A 62 0.93 4.26 15.20
CA LEU A 62 0.30 3.40 14.20
C LEU A 62 -0.70 2.40 14.81
N ALA A 63 -0.51 1.94 16.04
CA ALA A 63 -1.42 0.99 16.68
C ALA A 63 -2.88 1.50 16.76
N PRO A 64 -3.16 2.71 17.29
CA PRO A 64 -4.53 3.23 17.32
C PRO A 64 -5.07 3.50 15.91
N GLU A 65 -4.23 3.93 14.97
CA GLU A 65 -4.63 4.17 13.57
C GLU A 65 -5.04 2.86 12.88
N PHE A 66 -4.24 1.80 13.01
CA PHE A 66 -4.57 0.48 12.45
C PHE A 66 -5.77 -0.15 13.12
N LEU A 67 -5.99 0.09 14.42
CA LEU A 67 -7.21 -0.34 15.09
C LEU A 67 -8.44 0.40 14.56
N HIS A 68 -8.30 1.69 14.29
CA HIS A 68 -9.35 2.48 13.64
C HIS A 68 -9.66 1.92 12.25
N GLU A 69 -8.65 1.67 11.42
CA GLU A 69 -8.87 1.06 10.10
C GLU A 69 -9.57 -0.30 10.21
N LEU A 70 -9.12 -1.15 11.13
CA LEU A 70 -9.71 -2.47 11.33
C LEU A 70 -11.19 -2.38 11.73
N ASN A 71 -11.56 -1.46 12.62
CA ASN A 71 -12.95 -1.29 13.05
C ASN A 71 -13.83 -0.61 11.97
N THR A 72 -13.25 0.33 11.22
CA THR A 72 -13.97 1.09 10.19
C THR A 72 -14.18 0.27 8.92
N TYR A 73 -13.14 -0.41 8.43
CA TYR A 73 -13.15 -1.08 7.13
C TYR A 73 -13.14 -2.62 7.25
N GLY A 74 -12.88 -3.17 8.44
CA GLY A 74 -12.68 -4.61 8.63
C GLY A 74 -11.32 -5.11 8.11
N ARG A 75 -10.40 -4.19 7.79
CA ARG A 75 -9.06 -4.44 7.28
C ARG A 75 -8.11 -3.31 7.66
N ILE A 76 -6.82 -3.64 7.74
CA ILE A 76 -5.73 -2.69 7.93
C ILE A 76 -5.03 -2.53 6.58
N TYR A 77 -5.35 -1.46 5.87
CA TYR A 77 -4.78 -1.11 4.57
C TYR A 77 -3.50 -0.28 4.69
N MET A 78 -3.33 0.40 5.82
CA MET A 78 -2.23 1.33 6.11
C MET A 78 -2.27 2.53 5.16
N TYR A 79 -3.43 3.21 5.06
CA TYR A 79 -3.67 4.25 4.06
C TYR A 79 -2.64 5.38 4.10
N ARG A 80 -2.12 5.71 5.29
CA ARG A 80 -1.01 6.65 5.49
C ARG A 80 0.16 6.42 4.53
N PHE A 81 0.44 5.16 4.19
CA PHE A 81 1.59 4.76 3.37
C PHE A 81 1.28 4.61 1.88
N ARG A 82 0.06 4.95 1.44
CA ARG A 82 -0.26 5.03 0.01
C ARG A 82 0.59 6.14 -0.65
N PRO A 83 1.32 5.86 -1.74
CA PRO A 83 2.11 6.87 -2.43
C PRO A 83 1.26 8.00 -3.03
N ASP A 84 1.86 9.19 -3.13
CA ASP A 84 1.25 10.39 -3.73
C ASP A 84 1.47 10.51 -5.24
N TYR A 85 2.31 9.66 -5.83
CA TYR A 85 2.42 9.63 -7.29
C TYR A 85 1.19 9.00 -7.92
N GLU A 86 0.84 9.48 -9.10
CA GLU A 86 -0.18 8.82 -9.93
C GLU A 86 0.23 7.37 -10.18
N MET A 87 -0.70 6.46 -9.86
CA MET A 87 -0.55 5.01 -10.02
C MET A 87 -0.98 4.62 -11.44
N TYR A 88 -0.02 4.27 -12.28
CA TYR A 88 -0.25 3.77 -13.64
C TYR A 88 1.02 3.10 -14.18
N ALA A 89 0.87 2.26 -15.21
CA ALA A 89 2.01 1.68 -15.91
C ALA A 89 2.81 2.76 -16.68
N ARG A 90 3.92 3.22 -16.10
CA ARG A 90 4.91 4.09 -16.76
C ARG A 90 5.74 3.35 -17.81
N SER A 91 6.54 4.08 -18.59
CA SER A 91 7.56 3.45 -19.44
C SER A 91 8.53 2.63 -18.58
N ILE A 92 8.95 1.46 -19.08
CA ILE A 92 9.81 0.54 -18.33
C ILE A 92 11.12 1.20 -17.88
N ASP A 93 11.66 2.13 -18.66
CA ASP A 93 12.92 2.83 -18.35
C ASP A 93 12.76 3.95 -17.30
N GLU A 94 11.52 4.26 -16.89
CA GLU A 94 11.25 5.17 -15.76
C GLU A 94 11.36 4.47 -14.41
N TYR A 95 11.24 3.14 -14.37
CA TYR A 95 11.40 2.38 -13.13
C TYR A 95 12.87 2.24 -12.78
N PRO A 96 13.26 2.43 -11.51
CA PRO A 96 14.61 2.09 -11.06
C PRO A 96 14.81 0.58 -11.04
N HIS A 97 15.84 0.04 -11.68
CA HIS A 97 16.06 -1.41 -11.73
C HIS A 97 17.52 -1.78 -11.99
N ASN A 98 17.96 -2.95 -11.53
CA ASN A 98 19.16 -3.61 -12.04
C ASN A 98 18.77 -4.74 -13.03
N SER A 99 17.57 -5.30 -12.87
CA SER A 99 16.95 -6.27 -13.77
C SER A 99 15.77 -5.69 -14.56
N ARG A 100 15.80 -5.80 -15.90
CA ARG A 100 14.69 -5.36 -16.76
C ARG A 100 13.41 -6.16 -16.50
N GLN A 101 13.55 -7.41 -16.06
CA GLN A 101 12.43 -8.25 -15.65
C GLN A 101 11.78 -7.71 -14.37
N ALA A 102 12.58 -7.27 -13.40
CA ALA A 102 12.05 -6.65 -12.19
C ALA A 102 11.32 -5.33 -12.49
N ALA A 103 11.85 -4.52 -13.42
CA ALA A 103 11.16 -3.34 -13.94
C ALA A 103 9.80 -3.69 -14.56
N ALA A 104 9.73 -4.75 -15.36
CA ALA A 104 8.47 -5.22 -15.95
C ALA A 104 7.46 -5.65 -14.87
N ILE A 105 7.91 -6.33 -13.79
CA ILE A 105 7.03 -6.70 -12.68
C ILE A 105 6.46 -5.46 -11.99
N MET A 106 7.31 -4.47 -11.67
CA MET A 106 6.85 -3.19 -11.08
C MET A 106 5.82 -2.47 -11.97
N LEU A 107 6.05 -2.47 -13.28
CA LEU A 107 5.11 -1.93 -14.25
C LEU A 107 3.76 -2.64 -14.18
N MET A 108 3.75 -3.97 -14.18
CA MET A 108 2.51 -4.75 -14.10
C MET A 108 1.79 -4.59 -12.76
N ILE A 109 2.53 -4.44 -11.66
CA ILE A 109 1.96 -4.12 -10.35
C ILE A 109 1.23 -2.77 -10.40
N GLN A 110 1.86 -1.71 -10.91
CA GLN A 110 1.21 -0.40 -11.00
C GLN A 110 0.03 -0.39 -11.97
N ASN A 111 0.07 -1.21 -13.05
CA ASN A 111 -1.08 -1.41 -13.93
C ASN A 111 -2.30 -1.96 -13.16
N ASN A 112 -2.09 -2.99 -12.33
CA ASN A 112 -3.17 -3.59 -11.55
C ASN A 112 -3.78 -2.66 -10.49
N LEU A 113 -3.06 -1.59 -10.11
CA LEU A 113 -3.45 -0.61 -9.10
C LEU A 113 -3.85 0.74 -9.69
N ASP A 114 -3.82 0.89 -11.02
CA ASP A 114 -4.26 2.09 -11.71
C ASP A 114 -5.76 2.31 -11.47
N LYS A 115 -6.17 3.53 -11.12
CA LYS A 115 -7.59 3.89 -10.89
C LYS A 115 -8.50 3.62 -12.09
N ARG A 116 -7.95 3.51 -13.30
CA ARG A 116 -8.66 3.15 -14.54
C ARG A 116 -8.85 1.64 -14.71
N VAL A 117 -8.11 0.83 -13.96
CA VAL A 117 -8.09 -0.63 -14.07
C VAL A 117 -8.65 -1.28 -12.80
N ALA A 118 -8.23 -0.81 -11.63
CA ALA A 118 -8.58 -1.37 -10.34
C ALA A 118 -10.01 -1.01 -9.92
N GLN A 119 -10.76 -2.00 -9.45
CA GLN A 119 -12.09 -1.80 -8.89
C GLN A 119 -12.09 -0.92 -7.63
N HIS A 120 -11.11 -1.14 -6.73
CA HIS A 120 -10.92 -0.35 -5.52
C HIS A 120 -9.44 0.00 -5.34
N PRO A 121 -8.93 1.06 -6.03
CA PRO A 121 -7.50 1.33 -6.15
C PRO A 121 -6.83 1.62 -4.80
N HIS A 122 -7.49 2.33 -3.89
CA HIS A 122 -6.91 2.64 -2.57
C HIS A 122 -6.88 1.42 -1.63
N GLU A 123 -7.70 0.40 -1.89
CA GLU A 123 -7.75 -0.86 -1.13
C GLU A 123 -6.98 -2.00 -1.80
N LEU A 124 -6.20 -1.69 -2.83
CA LEU A 124 -5.32 -2.61 -3.56
C LEU A 124 -6.08 -3.75 -4.26
N ILE A 125 -7.36 -3.56 -4.60
CA ILE A 125 -8.23 -4.57 -5.22
C ILE A 125 -8.44 -4.26 -6.70
N THR A 126 -8.05 -5.20 -7.56
CA THR A 126 -8.17 -5.03 -9.01
C THR A 126 -9.56 -5.48 -9.51
N TYR A 127 -10.05 -6.64 -9.09
CA TYR A 127 -11.37 -7.15 -9.53
C TYR A 127 -12.00 -8.12 -8.53
N GLY A 128 -13.26 -8.52 -8.79
CA GLY A 128 -13.98 -9.54 -8.03
C GLY A 128 -14.36 -9.11 -6.60
N GLY A 129 -14.31 -7.81 -6.30
CA GLY A 129 -14.59 -7.24 -4.98
C GLY A 129 -13.55 -7.55 -3.89
N ASN A 130 -12.72 -8.59 -4.06
CA ASN A 130 -11.71 -9.00 -3.10
C ASN A 130 -10.39 -9.51 -3.70
N GLY A 131 -10.26 -9.54 -5.03
CA GLY A 131 -9.04 -9.92 -5.74
C GLY A 131 -7.97 -8.83 -5.58
N ALA A 132 -7.22 -8.91 -4.48
CA ALA A 132 -6.24 -7.91 -4.09
C ALA A 132 -4.83 -8.24 -4.58
N VAL A 133 -4.07 -7.20 -4.96
CA VAL A 133 -2.65 -7.29 -5.31
C VAL A 133 -1.81 -7.46 -4.05
N PHE A 134 -2.11 -6.66 -3.01
CA PHE A 134 -1.46 -6.71 -1.71
C PHE A 134 -2.50 -6.63 -0.59
N GLN A 135 -2.11 -7.06 0.60
CA GLN A 135 -2.95 -6.91 1.79
C GLN A 135 -2.99 -5.46 2.29
N ASN A 136 -1.88 -4.73 2.15
CA ASN A 136 -1.70 -3.36 2.64
C ASN A 136 -0.59 -2.62 1.88
N TRP A 137 -0.52 -1.31 2.07
CA TRP A 137 0.44 -0.43 1.38
C TRP A 137 1.90 -0.65 1.80
N ALA A 138 2.17 -1.15 3.01
CA ALA A 138 3.54 -1.48 3.41
C ALA A 138 4.13 -2.61 2.54
N GLN A 139 3.33 -3.62 2.20
CA GLN A 139 3.75 -4.68 1.28
C GLN A 139 4.07 -4.14 -0.10
N TYR A 140 3.22 -3.26 -0.64
CA TYR A 140 3.49 -2.57 -1.90
C TYR A 140 4.85 -1.85 -1.85
N LEU A 141 5.07 -0.99 -0.85
CA LEU A 141 6.31 -0.21 -0.74
C LEU A 141 7.56 -1.10 -0.68
N LEU A 142 7.53 -2.15 0.14
CA LEU A 142 8.66 -3.08 0.27
C LEU A 142 8.90 -3.88 -1.00
N THR A 143 7.84 -4.37 -1.66
CA THR A 143 7.97 -5.09 -2.92
C THR A 143 8.56 -4.20 -4.01
N MET A 144 8.09 -2.95 -4.14
CA MET A 144 8.65 -2.00 -5.11
C MET A 144 10.11 -1.68 -4.82
N LYS A 145 10.47 -1.50 -3.53
CA LYS A 145 11.87 -1.33 -3.12
C LYS A 145 12.72 -2.51 -3.56
N TYR A 146 12.36 -3.74 -3.16
CA TYR A 146 13.17 -4.91 -3.46
C TYR A 146 13.29 -5.16 -4.97
N LEU A 147 12.21 -5.03 -5.73
CA LEU A 147 12.27 -5.15 -7.19
C LEU A 147 13.17 -4.08 -7.83
N SER A 148 13.31 -2.91 -7.22
CA SER A 148 14.20 -1.87 -7.73
C SER A 148 15.70 -2.11 -7.46
N GLU A 149 16.00 -2.98 -6.50
CA GLU A 149 17.36 -3.35 -6.07
C GLU A 149 17.84 -4.67 -6.70
N MET A 150 16.90 -5.51 -7.18
CA MET A 150 17.14 -6.78 -7.88
C MET A 150 17.63 -6.62 -9.31
#